data_AF-A0A2N3LX45-F1
#
_entry.id   AF-A0A2N3LX45-F1
#
_cell.length_a   1.000
_cell.length_b   1.000
_cell.length_c   1.000
_cell.angle_alpha   90.00
_cell.angle_beta   90.00
_cell.angle_gamma   90.00
#
_symmetry.space_group_name_H-M   'P 1'
#
loop_
_entity.id
_entity.type
_entity.pdbx_description
1 polymer ?
#
loop_
_entity_poly.entity_id
_entity_poly.type
_entity_poly.pdbx_seq_one_letter_code
_entity_poly.pdbx_strand_id
1 'polypeptide(L)'
;MSHRTPLPMETALLDTDAIWANRLAAYPHRFDGPDLQGASVEVPAHVELIGRAGVLLGGIDCVVTLDHDGDDWEISAVAYRSEFGGPGHDFDAARLRSRQPDGTLADLAEREILRLVDGQYNALADAASRRACEP
;
A
#
# COMPACT_ATOMS: atom_id res chain seq x y z
N MET A 1 35.71 29.94 26.75
CA MET A 1 35.72 29.01 25.60
C MET A 1 34.69 27.92 25.91
N SER A 2 33.51 28.00 25.32
CA SER A 2 32.42 27.04 25.55
C SER A 2 32.52 25.90 24.54
N HIS A 3 32.74 24.68 25.03
CA HIS A 3 32.51 23.47 24.25
C HIS A 3 31.00 23.21 24.23
N ARG A 4 30.35 23.47 23.09
CA ARG A 4 28.99 22.97 22.83
C ARG A 4 29.10 21.50 22.44
N THR A 5 28.72 20.62 23.36
CA THR A 5 28.48 19.20 23.06
C THR A 5 27.27 19.13 22.13
N PRO A 6 27.32 18.41 20.99
CA PRO A 6 26.12 18.14 20.21
C PRO A 6 25.20 17.25 21.06
N LEU A 7 23.94 17.66 21.21
CA LEU A 7 22.91 16.74 21.72
C LEU A 7 22.83 15.55 20.77
N PRO A 8 22.83 14.30 21.26
CA PRO A 8 22.53 13.16 20.41
C PRO A 8 21.13 13.41 19.85
N MET A 9 21.02 13.55 18.53
CA MET A 9 19.76 13.31 17.86
C MET A 9 19.40 11.88 18.20
N GLU A 10 18.45 11.70 19.14
CA GLU A 10 17.69 10.47 19.28
C GLU A 10 17.20 10.16 17.88
N THR A 11 17.92 9.24 17.24
CA THR A 11 17.44 8.57 16.06
C THR A 11 16.24 7.83 16.62
N ALA A 12 15.05 8.39 16.40
CA ALA A 12 13.83 7.63 16.51
C ALA A 12 13.99 6.49 15.51
N LEU A 13 14.67 5.43 15.96
CA LEU A 13 14.42 4.08 15.52
C LEU A 13 12.91 4.00 15.62
N LEU A 14 12.24 4.12 14.47
CA LEU A 14 10.85 3.74 14.31
C LEU A 14 10.82 2.31 14.82
N ASP A 15 10.48 2.18 16.10
CA ASP A 15 10.57 0.93 16.82
C ASP A 15 9.55 0.04 16.14
N THR A 16 10.05 -0.84 15.29
CA THR A 16 9.22 -1.64 14.41
C THR A 16 8.30 -2.51 15.28
N ASP A 17 8.76 -2.86 16.48
CA ASP A 17 7.99 -3.51 17.54
C ASP A 17 6.84 -2.64 18.05
N ALA A 18 7.00 -1.32 18.16
CA ALA A 18 5.91 -0.42 18.56
C ALA A 18 4.85 -0.22 17.46
N ILE A 19 5.27 -0.25 16.18
CA ILE A 19 4.34 -0.24 15.04
C ILE A 19 3.57 -1.57 15.01
N TRP A 20 4.28 -2.70 15.17
CA TRP A 20 3.68 -4.03 15.26
C TRP A 20 2.76 -4.18 16.46
N ALA A 21 3.15 -3.71 17.64
CA ALA A 21 2.33 -3.74 18.84
C ALA A 21 1.06 -2.91 18.70
N ASN A 22 1.15 -1.71 18.10
CA ASN A 22 -0.04 -0.90 17.81
C ASN A 22 -0.96 -1.58 16.79
N ARG A 23 -0.41 -2.24 15.76
CA ARG A 23 -1.20 -3.00 14.80
C ARG A 23 -1.85 -4.23 15.45
N LEU A 24 -1.14 -4.97 16.30
CA LEU A 24 -1.70 -6.06 17.10
C LEU A 24 -2.84 -5.57 18.01
N ALA A 25 -2.66 -4.43 18.68
CA ALA A 25 -3.65 -3.86 19.57
C ALA A 25 -4.92 -3.38 18.83
N ALA A 26 -4.78 -2.96 17.56
CA ALA A 26 -5.91 -2.62 16.70
C ALA A 26 -6.67 -3.86 16.20
N TYR A 27 -5.99 -5.01 16.07
CA TYR A 27 -6.54 -6.28 15.60
C TYR A 27 -6.41 -7.42 16.62
N PRO A 28 -7.00 -7.31 17.82
CA PRO A 28 -6.89 -8.34 18.85
C PRO A 28 -7.52 -9.67 18.42
N HIS A 29 -8.45 -9.62 17.46
CA HIS A 29 -9.09 -10.77 16.85
C HIS A 29 -8.20 -11.49 15.81
N ARG A 30 -6.99 -11.03 15.49
CA ARG A 30 -6.06 -11.77 14.61
C ARG A 30 -5.70 -13.16 15.17
N PHE A 31 -5.77 -13.34 16.49
CA PHE A 31 -5.49 -14.62 17.14
C PHE A 31 -6.72 -15.52 17.31
N ASP A 32 -7.93 -14.94 17.32
CA ASP A 32 -9.20 -15.65 17.56
C ASP A 32 -10.16 -15.61 16.35
N GLY A 33 -9.74 -14.98 15.26
CA GLY A 33 -10.50 -14.77 14.03
C GLY A 33 -10.39 -15.94 13.05
N PRO A 34 -11.13 -15.89 11.92
CA PRO A 34 -11.03 -16.92 10.89
C PRO A 34 -9.61 -16.98 10.32
N ASP A 35 -9.15 -18.18 10.00
CA ASP A 35 -7.91 -18.37 9.24
C ASP A 35 -8.07 -17.75 7.85
N LEU A 36 -7.31 -16.69 7.59
CA LEU A 36 -7.34 -15.95 6.34
C LEU A 36 -6.30 -16.48 5.34
N GLN A 37 -5.50 -17.50 5.68
CA GLN A 37 -4.47 -18.01 4.78
C GLN A 37 -5.05 -18.42 3.42
N GLY A 38 -4.48 -17.85 2.35
CA GLY A 38 -4.92 -18.07 0.97
C GLY A 38 -6.16 -17.27 0.58
N ALA A 39 -6.68 -16.39 1.44
CA ALA A 39 -7.74 -15.45 1.07
C ALA A 39 -7.24 -14.46 0.03
N SER A 40 -8.10 -14.15 -0.93
CA SER A 40 -7.87 -13.13 -1.96
C SER A 40 -9.06 -12.18 -1.99
N VAL A 41 -8.79 -10.88 -1.85
CA VAL A 41 -9.83 -9.86 -1.72
C VAL A 41 -9.52 -8.67 -2.63
N GLU A 42 -10.54 -8.26 -3.36
CA GLU A 42 -10.51 -7.00 -4.12
C GLU A 42 -11.00 -5.84 -3.26
N VAL A 43 -10.18 -4.80 -3.13
CA VAL A 43 -10.48 -3.59 -2.37
C VAL A 43 -10.44 -2.38 -3.31
N PRO A 44 -11.56 -1.65 -3.46
CA PRO A 44 -11.56 -0.38 -4.19
C PRO A 44 -10.66 0.65 -3.50
N ALA A 45 -9.87 1.37 -4.29
CA ALA A 45 -8.99 2.44 -3.83
C ALA A 45 -9.05 3.64 -4.77
N HIS A 46 -8.70 4.81 -4.26
CA HIS A 46 -8.55 6.02 -5.06
C HIS A 46 -7.19 6.64 -4.77
N VAL A 47 -6.41 6.93 -5.81
CA VAL A 47 -5.12 7.60 -5.68
C VAL A 47 -5.11 8.90 -6.45
N GLU A 48 -4.55 9.95 -5.84
CA GLU A 48 -4.38 11.25 -6.47
C GLU A 48 -2.98 11.39 -7.04
N LEU A 49 -2.88 11.71 -8.33
CA LEU A 49 -1.62 12.08 -8.96
C LEU A 49 -1.34 13.56 -8.68
N ILE A 50 -0.32 13.83 -7.88
CA ILE A 50 0.09 15.19 -7.55
C ILE A 50 1.38 15.52 -8.31
N GLY A 51 1.32 16.55 -9.16
CA GLY A 51 2.45 17.06 -9.92
C GLY A 51 3.45 17.83 -9.05
N ARG A 52 4.61 18.16 -9.63
CA ARG A 52 5.58 19.07 -8.98
C ARG A 52 4.89 20.41 -8.65
N ALA A 53 5.13 20.90 -7.43
CA ALA A 53 4.48 22.06 -6.81
C ALA A 53 3.08 21.83 -6.20
N GLY A 54 2.63 20.57 -6.05
CA GLY A 54 1.39 20.27 -5.32
C GLY A 54 0.12 20.44 -6.16
N VAL A 55 0.25 20.55 -7.48
CA VAL A 55 -0.90 20.65 -8.39
C VAL A 55 -1.51 19.26 -8.58
N LEU A 56 -2.79 19.10 -8.26
CA LEU A 56 -3.54 17.88 -8.57
C LEU A 56 -3.63 17.72 -10.09
N LEU A 57 -3.09 16.63 -10.61
CA LEU A 57 -3.14 16.26 -12.03
C LEU A 57 -4.37 15.43 -12.37
N GLY A 58 -4.91 14.70 -11.38
CA GLY A 58 -6.12 13.91 -11.50
C GLY A 58 -6.18 12.76 -10.49
N GLY A 59 -7.35 12.15 -10.38
CA GLY A 59 -7.62 10.95 -9.62
C GLY A 59 -7.58 9.69 -10.49
N ILE A 60 -7.19 8.58 -9.87
CA ILE A 60 -7.25 7.25 -10.48
C ILE A 60 -8.03 6.34 -9.53
N ASP A 61 -9.14 5.84 -10.04
CA ASP A 61 -9.88 4.77 -9.38
C ASP A 61 -9.22 3.43 -9.68
N CYS A 62 -8.92 2.71 -8.62
CA CYS A 62 -8.26 1.41 -8.66
C CYS A 62 -9.10 0.34 -7.97
N VAL A 63 -8.92 -0.90 -8.40
CA VAL A 63 -9.25 -2.10 -7.64
C VAL A 63 -7.92 -2.77 -7.32
N VAL A 64 -7.64 -2.92 -6.03
CA VAL A 64 -6.42 -3.53 -5.53
C VAL A 64 -6.74 -4.94 -5.07
N THR A 65 -6.05 -5.93 -5.62
CA THR A 65 -6.13 -7.31 -5.15
C THR A 65 -5.12 -7.49 -4.04
N LEU A 66 -5.61 -7.93 -2.87
CA LEU A 66 -4.78 -8.33 -1.74
C LEU A 66 -4.91 -9.83 -1.50
N ASP A 67 -3.78 -10.51 -1.39
CA ASP A 67 -3.69 -11.93 -1.05
C ASP A 67 -3.09 -12.09 0.34
N HIS A 68 -3.62 -12.99 1.16
CA HIS A 68 -3.11 -13.24 2.51
C HIS A 68 -2.24 -14.50 2.54
N ASP A 69 -0.95 -14.35 2.84
CA ASP A 69 0.02 -15.46 2.82
C ASP A 69 -0.01 -16.36 4.07
N GLY A 70 -0.73 -15.90 5.09
CA GLY A 70 -0.85 -16.55 6.41
C GLY A 70 -0.27 -15.67 7.51
N ASP A 71 0.64 -14.77 7.16
CA ASP A 71 1.22 -13.80 8.07
C ASP A 71 0.59 -12.42 7.90
N ASP A 72 0.47 -11.86 6.69
CA ASP A 72 -0.15 -10.55 6.43
C ASP A 72 -0.79 -10.48 5.03
N TRP A 73 -1.36 -9.33 4.68
CA TRP A 73 -1.85 -9.06 3.33
C TRP A 73 -0.73 -8.59 2.40
N GLU A 74 -0.70 -9.09 1.17
CA GLU A 74 0.18 -8.64 0.11
C GLU A 74 -0.63 -8.04 -1.04
N ILE A 75 -0.23 -6.86 -1.52
CA ILE A 75 -0.79 -6.30 -2.77
C ILE A 75 -0.21 -7.11 -3.94
N SER A 76 -1.05 -7.90 -4.60
CA SER A 76 -0.66 -8.80 -5.68
C SER A 76 -0.95 -8.23 -7.06
N ALA A 77 -2.07 -7.51 -7.23
CA ALA A 77 -2.44 -6.87 -8.48
C ALA A 77 -3.14 -5.52 -8.25
N VAL A 78 -3.01 -4.64 -9.25
CA VAL A 78 -3.75 -3.38 -9.30
C VAL A 78 -4.38 -3.26 -10.67
N ALA A 79 -5.71 -3.17 -10.72
CA ALA A 79 -6.46 -2.76 -11.89
C ALA A 79 -6.87 -1.29 -11.72
N TYR A 80 -6.70 -0.47 -12.74
CA TYR A 80 -7.00 0.95 -12.69
C TYR A 80 -7.61 1.47 -13.98
N ARG A 81 -8.36 2.57 -13.85
CA ARG A 81 -8.88 3.33 -14.98
C ARG A 81 -8.73 4.81 -14.68
N SER A 82 -8.32 5.58 -15.68
CA SER A 82 -8.31 7.04 -15.58
C SER A 82 -9.74 7.58 -15.45
N GLU A 83 -9.95 8.55 -14.56
CA GLU A 83 -11.22 9.27 -14.41
C GLU A 83 -11.64 9.98 -15.71
N PHE A 84 -10.67 10.34 -16.56
CA PHE A 84 -10.90 10.97 -17.87
C PHE A 84 -11.37 9.98 -18.95
N GLY A 85 -11.52 8.70 -18.61
CA GLY A 85 -11.94 7.62 -19.50
C GLY A 85 -10.78 6.92 -20.20
N GLY A 86 -11.10 5.85 -20.94
CA GLY A 86 -10.12 5.03 -21.67
C GLY A 86 -10.21 3.53 -21.34
N PRO A 87 -9.33 2.71 -21.94
CA PRO A 87 -9.22 1.29 -21.59
C PRO A 87 -8.80 1.14 -20.11
N GLY A 88 -9.28 0.06 -19.48
CA GLY A 88 -8.76 -0.34 -18.17
C GLY A 88 -7.37 -0.93 -18.34
N HIS A 89 -6.54 -0.75 -17.32
CA HIS A 89 -5.18 -1.27 -17.25
C HIS A 89 -5.03 -2.07 -15.97
N ASP A 90 -4.25 -3.15 -16.00
CA ASP A 90 -3.91 -3.94 -14.83
C ASP A 90 -2.44 -4.33 -14.86
N PHE A 91 -1.86 -4.49 -13.67
CA PHE A 91 -0.51 -5.01 -13.53
C PHE A 91 -0.35 -5.88 -12.29
N ASP A 92 0.55 -6.85 -12.40
CA ASP A 92 1.03 -7.67 -11.30
C ASP A 92 2.10 -6.88 -10.52
N ALA A 93 1.85 -6.68 -9.23
CA ALA A 93 2.70 -5.85 -8.37
C ALA A 93 4.06 -6.49 -8.10
N ALA A 94 4.12 -7.81 -7.88
CA ALA A 94 5.38 -8.53 -7.63
C ALA A 94 6.29 -8.52 -8.87
N ARG A 95 5.69 -8.71 -10.05
CA ARG A 95 6.36 -8.62 -11.35
C ARG A 95 6.85 -7.21 -11.63
N LEU A 96 6.06 -6.18 -11.32
CA LEU A 96 6.46 -4.78 -11.51
C LEU A 96 7.62 -4.38 -10.58
N ARG A 97 7.59 -4.85 -9.33
CA ARG A 97 8.67 -4.64 -8.35
C ARG A 97 9.98 -5.33 -8.74
N SER A 98 9.90 -6.53 -9.33
CA SER A 98 11.08 -7.33 -9.70
C SER A 98 11.67 -7.00 -11.07
N ARG A 99 10.87 -6.52 -12.02
CA ARG A 99 11.38 -6.14 -13.36
C ARG A 99 12.13 -4.82 -13.32
N GLN A 100 13.17 -4.69 -14.17
CA GLN A 100 13.84 -3.40 -14.38
C GLN A 100 12.88 -2.39 -15.02
N PRO A 101 13.00 -1.09 -14.69
CA PRO A 101 12.26 -0.04 -15.39
C PRO A 101 12.62 -0.05 -16.87
N ASP A 102 11.61 -0.09 -17.74
CA ASP A 102 11.80 -0.06 -19.20
C ASP A 102 11.82 1.37 -19.77
N GLY A 103 11.53 2.38 -18.93
CA GLY A 103 11.55 3.79 -19.29
C GLY A 103 10.35 4.26 -20.12
N THR A 104 9.37 3.40 -20.38
CA THR A 104 8.12 3.79 -21.04
C THR A 104 7.24 4.61 -20.10
N LEU A 105 6.37 5.44 -20.66
CA LEU A 105 5.37 6.16 -19.86
C LEU A 105 4.43 5.20 -19.10
N ALA A 106 4.18 4.02 -19.65
CA ALA A 106 3.37 3.00 -18.99
C ALA A 106 4.07 2.46 -17.73
N ASP A 107 5.34 2.05 -17.81
CA ASP A 107 6.11 1.59 -16.64
C ASP A 107 6.23 2.68 -15.57
N LEU A 108 6.48 3.94 -15.97
CA LEU A 108 6.51 5.06 -15.04
C LEU A 108 5.15 5.29 -14.35
N ALA A 109 4.05 5.19 -15.10
CA ALA A 109 2.70 5.35 -14.55
C ALA A 109 2.34 4.20 -13.61
N GLU A 110 2.54 2.95 -14.01
CA GLU A 110 2.30 1.76 -13.19
C GLU A 110 3.07 1.83 -11.87
N ARG A 111 4.35 2.22 -11.91
CA ARG A 111 5.18 2.35 -10.71
C ARG A 111 4.72 3.46 -9.79
N GLU A 112 4.31 4.60 -10.35
CA GLU A 112 3.80 5.71 -9.55
C GLU A 112 2.45 5.37 -8.92
N ILE A 113 1.56 4.70 -9.65
CA ILE A 113 0.29 4.18 -9.12
C ILE A 113 0.59 3.20 -7.99
N LEU A 114 1.48 2.22 -8.20
CA LEU A 114 1.85 1.26 -7.16
C LEU A 114 2.43 1.96 -5.92
N ARG A 115 3.28 2.96 -6.09
CA ARG A 115 3.83 3.76 -4.97
C ARG A 115 2.73 4.45 -4.16
N LEU A 116 1.71 4.99 -4.82
CA LEU A 116 0.58 5.64 -4.17
C LEU A 116 -0.33 4.63 -3.46
N VAL A 117 -0.58 3.47 -4.08
CA VAL A 117 -1.33 2.35 -3.50
C VAL A 117 -0.61 1.79 -2.27
N ASP A 118 0.72 1.59 -2.35
CA ASP A 118 1.56 1.16 -1.22
C ASP A 118 1.47 2.15 -0.05
N GLY A 119 1.36 3.46 -0.34
CA GLY A 119 1.12 4.49 0.67
C GLY A 119 -0.21 4.36 1.43
N GLN A 120 -1.17 3.61 0.88
CA GLN A 120 -2.48 3.34 1.49
C GLN A 120 -2.57 1.94 2.12
N TYR A 121 -1.47 1.18 2.14
CA TYR A 121 -1.45 -0.25 2.51
C TYR A 121 -2.25 -0.58 3.76
N ASN A 122 -2.06 0.16 4.86
CA ASN A 122 -2.76 -0.13 6.12
C ASN A 122 -4.29 -0.07 5.94
N ALA A 123 -4.81 0.98 5.31
CA ALA A 123 -6.25 1.12 5.09
C ALA A 123 -6.81 0.01 4.18
N LEU A 124 -6.03 -0.44 3.20
CA LEU A 124 -6.39 -1.53 2.30
C LEU A 124 -6.40 -2.87 3.01
N ALA A 125 -5.36 -3.18 3.81
CA ALA A 125 -5.30 -4.40 4.61
C ALA A 125 -6.44 -4.47 5.64
N ASP A 126 -6.81 -3.34 6.24
CA ASP A 126 -7.93 -3.25 7.17
C ASP A 126 -9.27 -3.53 6.46
N ALA A 127 -9.45 -3.00 5.25
CA ALA A 127 -10.64 -3.23 4.43
C ALA A 127 -10.71 -4.68 3.93
N ALA A 128 -9.58 -5.25 3.50
CA ALA A 128 -9.48 -6.65 3.08
C ALA A 128 -9.85 -7.58 4.25
N SER A 129 -9.33 -7.32 5.44
CA SER A 129 -9.63 -8.09 6.66
C SER A 129 -11.13 -8.05 7.01
N ARG A 130 -11.75 -6.86 6.98
CA ARG A 130 -13.20 -6.74 7.20
C ARG A 130 -14.00 -7.55 6.19
N ARG A 131 -13.68 -7.39 4.91
CA ARG A 131 -14.38 -8.06 3.80
C ARG A 131 -14.19 -9.58 3.81
N ALA A 132 -13.02 -10.07 4.19
CA ALA A 132 -12.74 -11.50 4.33
C ALA A 132 -13.48 -12.13 5.53
N CYS A 133 -13.84 -11.32 6.54
CA CYS A 133 -14.61 -11.76 7.70
C CYS A 133 -16.12 -11.59 7.53
N GLU A 134 -16.61 -11.03 6.40
CA GLU A 134 -18.03 -10.97 6.09
C GLU A 134 -18.53 -12.37 5.65
N PRO A 135 -19.66 -12.85 6.19
CA PRO A 135 -20.19 -14.20 5.92
C PRO A 135 -20.80 -14.40 4.54
#